data_AF-A0A6C0K3C4-F1
#
_entry.id   AF-A0A6C0K3C4-F1
#
_cell.length_a   1.000
_cell.length_b   1.000
_cell.length_c   1.000
_cell.angle_alpha   90.00
_cell.angle_beta   90.00
_cell.angle_gamma   90.00
#
_symmetry.space_group_name_H-M   'P 1'
#
loop_
_entity.id
_entity.type
_entity.pdbx_description
1 polymer ?
#
loop_
_entity_poly.entity_id
_entity_poly.type
_entity_poly.pdbx_seq_one_letter_code
_entity_poly.pdbx_strand_id
1 'polypeptide(L)'
;MSFFKTTAITDVSKRNYDSHLTKWLSFTTHTLHQLIMDPPAALAILHAAPIKQTNVNLHGYYSAIGSYIKHEGSSEEKPFFEKWKAIAQENSKPLMEHYKKNEPTEIQKGIELDLADVVKKRDALPLGMDRLLLGFYTYIPAMRADYFATRIVKEGEKEPEEGNYIQGSVLIIQDYKTKRHYGAIRTPIPEPLLKELEASLKDCPRDYLFVKRDGKEAMSRAEFSAWANRILTRLFEKRTTLTALRHATSTSEWKDVDIKAKKEKSASMGHSVGMSMAYVWK
;
A
#
# COMPACT_ATOMS: atom_id res chain seq x y z
N MET A 1 16.63 16.50 11.05
CA MET A 1 17.13 17.63 10.23
C MET A 1 16.33 17.70 8.95
N SER A 2 16.21 18.86 8.29
CA SER A 2 15.53 18.99 7.00
C SER A 2 16.55 19.23 5.89
N PHE A 3 16.67 18.25 4.98
CA PHE A 3 17.65 18.26 3.88
C PHE A 3 17.02 18.69 2.55
N PHE A 4 15.71 18.55 2.39
CA PHE A 4 14.99 18.88 1.15
C PHE A 4 14.16 20.16 1.31
N LYS A 5 14.67 21.28 0.80
CA LYS A 5 14.09 22.62 0.94
C LYS A 5 13.50 23.16 -0.37
N THR A 6 14.08 22.83 -1.51
CA THR A 6 13.79 23.48 -2.81
C THR A 6 13.05 22.59 -3.80
N THR A 7 12.70 21.36 -3.39
CA THR A 7 12.28 20.31 -4.33
C THR A 7 10.77 20.15 -4.48
N ALA A 8 10.34 19.73 -5.68
CA ALA A 8 8.96 19.30 -5.99
C ALA A 8 8.63 17.87 -5.49
N ILE A 9 9.47 17.29 -4.62
CA ILE A 9 9.21 15.98 -4.01
C ILE A 9 8.03 16.10 -3.03
N THR A 10 7.19 15.07 -2.94
CA THR A 10 6.06 15.05 -1.99
C THR A 10 6.54 15.09 -0.54
N ASP A 11 5.77 15.72 0.35
CA ASP A 11 6.13 15.88 1.77
C ASP A 11 6.32 14.56 2.52
N VAL A 12 5.61 13.51 2.12
CA VAL A 12 5.80 12.16 2.67
C VAL A 12 7.19 11.63 2.31
N SER A 13 7.60 11.81 1.06
CA SER A 13 8.92 11.34 0.60
C SER A 13 10.04 12.17 1.23
N LYS A 14 9.88 13.50 1.34
CA LYS A 14 10.82 14.38 2.05
C LYS A 14 11.04 13.93 3.49
N ARG A 15 9.95 13.75 4.26
CA ARG A 15 10.02 13.27 5.65
C ARG A 15 10.70 11.91 5.77
N ASN A 16 10.39 10.98 4.86
CA ASN A 16 11.02 9.66 4.86
C ASN A 16 12.53 9.76 4.59
N TYR A 17 12.96 10.50 3.57
CA TYR A 17 14.38 10.65 3.28
C TYR A 17 15.12 11.40 4.39
N ASP A 18 14.55 12.49 4.91
CA ASP A 18 15.10 13.24 6.04
C ASP A 18 15.31 12.36 7.27
N SER A 19 14.35 11.46 7.55
CA SER A 19 14.45 10.49 8.65
C SER A 19 15.62 9.52 8.44
N HIS A 20 15.78 8.95 7.25
CA HIS A 20 16.89 8.04 6.95
C HIS A 20 18.24 8.75 7.01
N LEU A 21 18.37 9.94 6.41
CA LEU A 21 19.61 10.72 6.45
C LEU A 21 19.98 11.15 7.87
N THR A 22 19.02 11.69 8.62
CA THR A 22 19.23 12.06 10.04
C THR A 22 19.68 10.86 10.86
N LYS A 23 19.05 9.70 10.64
CA LYS A 23 19.41 8.48 11.36
C LYS A 23 20.79 7.96 10.96
N TRP A 24 21.16 8.00 9.67
CA TRP A 24 22.50 7.60 9.23
C TRP A 24 23.58 8.48 9.86
N LEU A 25 23.38 9.80 9.84
CA LEU A 25 24.30 10.76 10.43
C LEU A 25 24.43 10.59 11.95
N SER A 26 23.46 9.98 12.63
CA SER A 26 23.60 9.68 14.06
C SER A 26 24.61 8.56 14.36
N PHE A 27 25.06 7.81 13.34
CA PHE A 27 26.02 6.71 13.48
C PHE A 27 27.46 7.10 13.17
N THR A 28 27.73 8.37 12.86
CA THR A 28 29.04 8.81 12.40
C THR A 28 29.28 10.28 12.74
N THR A 29 30.55 10.68 12.78
CA THR A 29 30.96 12.09 12.82
C THR A 29 31.07 12.69 11.42
N HIS A 30 30.94 11.88 10.36
CA HIS A 30 30.96 12.35 8.97
C HIS A 30 29.74 13.21 8.66
N THR A 31 29.97 14.28 7.90
CA THR A 31 28.92 15.07 7.27
C THR A 31 28.26 14.30 6.13
N LEU A 32 27.05 14.74 5.73
CA LEU A 32 26.36 14.14 4.58
C LEU A 32 27.21 14.21 3.31
N HIS A 33 27.90 15.32 3.09
CA HIS A 33 28.81 15.51 1.97
C HIS A 33 29.91 14.43 1.98
N GLN A 34 30.59 14.21 3.12
CA GLN A 34 31.63 13.17 3.23
C GLN A 34 31.08 11.77 2.97
N LEU A 35 29.85 11.46 3.41
CA LEU A 35 29.21 10.18 3.10
C LEU A 35 28.95 10.04 1.59
N ILE A 36 28.52 11.10 0.91
CA ILE A 36 28.26 11.06 -0.54
C ILE A 36 29.54 10.80 -1.33
N MET A 37 30.63 11.47 -0.97
CA MET A 37 31.89 11.47 -1.70
C MET A 37 32.70 10.18 -1.52
N ASP A 38 32.48 9.42 -0.44
CA ASP A 38 33.11 8.12 -0.22
C ASP A 38 32.05 7.01 0.06
N PRO A 39 31.40 6.48 -1.00
CA PRO A 39 30.39 5.44 -0.82
C PRO A 39 30.91 4.17 -0.12
N PRO A 40 32.12 3.63 -0.42
CA PRO A 40 32.67 2.50 0.33
C PRO A 40 32.73 2.73 1.84
N ALA A 41 33.28 3.87 2.30
CA ALA A 41 33.34 4.17 3.72
C ALA A 41 31.94 4.38 4.32
N ALA A 42 31.05 5.08 3.60
CA ALA A 42 29.68 5.28 4.03
C ALA A 42 28.92 3.95 4.22
N LEU A 43 29.08 3.01 3.28
CA LEU A 43 28.46 1.69 3.36
C LEU A 43 28.98 0.89 4.56
N ALA A 44 30.30 0.92 4.82
CA ALA A 44 30.88 0.27 5.99
C ALA A 44 30.28 0.80 7.30
N ILE A 45 30.11 2.12 7.42
CA ILE A 45 29.44 2.76 8.56
C ILE A 45 28.01 2.24 8.71
N LEU A 46 27.24 2.21 7.62
CA LEU A 46 25.82 1.79 7.67
C LEU A 46 25.66 0.30 8.01
N HIS A 47 26.55 -0.55 7.51
CA HIS A 47 26.54 -1.99 7.80
C HIS A 47 26.98 -2.30 9.24
N ALA A 48 27.80 -1.45 9.85
CA ALA A 48 28.15 -1.52 11.26
C ALA A 48 27.07 -0.92 12.19
N ALA A 49 26.10 -0.16 11.65
CA ALA A 49 25.10 0.52 12.45
C ALA A 49 24.11 -0.46 13.13
N PRO A 50 23.59 -0.13 14.32
CA PRO A 50 22.64 -0.95 15.07
C PRO A 50 21.21 -0.84 14.50
N ILE A 51 21.05 -1.21 13.23
CA ILE A 51 19.79 -1.22 12.49
C ILE A 51 19.55 -2.59 11.88
N LYS A 52 18.31 -2.86 11.45
CA LYS A 52 18.00 -4.09 10.72
C LYS A 52 18.72 -4.09 9.37
N GLN A 53 19.64 -5.02 9.17
CA GLN A 53 20.44 -5.14 7.94
C GLN A 53 19.70 -5.89 6.81
N THR A 54 18.42 -5.58 6.61
CA THR A 54 17.62 -6.14 5.51
C THR A 54 17.75 -5.28 4.26
N ASN A 55 17.74 -5.88 3.07
CA ASN A 55 17.79 -5.15 1.79
C ASN A 55 16.72 -4.05 1.71
N VAL A 56 15.50 -4.28 2.21
CA VAL A 56 14.42 -3.27 2.21
C VAL A 56 14.79 -2.04 3.03
N ASN A 57 15.29 -2.25 4.25
CA ASN A 57 15.69 -1.17 5.14
C ASN A 57 16.87 -0.38 4.54
N LEU A 58 17.91 -1.09 4.09
CA LEU A 58 19.09 -0.49 3.47
C LEU A 58 18.75 0.30 2.20
N HIS A 59 17.81 -0.19 1.38
CA HIS A 59 17.35 0.52 0.18
C HIS A 59 16.79 1.92 0.51
N GLY A 60 16.14 2.08 1.67
CA GLY A 60 15.64 3.38 2.14
C GLY A 60 16.77 4.40 2.33
N TYR A 61 17.88 3.97 2.94
CA TYR A 61 19.07 4.80 3.14
C TYR A 61 19.75 5.17 1.81
N TYR A 62 19.99 4.20 0.93
CA TYR A 62 20.64 4.45 -0.37
C TYR A 62 19.78 5.36 -1.26
N SER A 63 18.46 5.15 -1.27
CA SER A 63 17.52 5.99 -2.02
C SER A 63 17.44 7.41 -1.47
N ALA A 64 17.62 7.59 -0.16
CA ALA A 64 17.64 8.92 0.45
C ALA A 64 18.88 9.72 -0.01
N ILE A 65 20.07 9.10 -0.03
CA ILE A 65 21.28 9.76 -0.58
C ILE A 65 21.10 10.06 -2.08
N GLY A 66 20.69 9.08 -2.88
CA GLY A 66 20.48 9.29 -4.32
C GLY A 66 19.46 10.42 -4.59
N SER A 67 18.38 10.47 -3.82
CA SER A 67 17.37 11.54 -3.92
C SER A 67 17.94 12.90 -3.50
N TYR A 68 18.74 12.95 -2.44
CA TYR A 68 19.40 14.18 -2.01
C TYR A 68 20.32 14.71 -3.12
N ILE A 69 21.22 13.87 -3.63
CA ILE A 69 22.13 14.26 -4.71
C ILE A 69 21.35 14.80 -5.91
N LYS A 70 20.30 14.09 -6.33
CA LYS A 70 19.49 14.49 -7.50
C LYS A 70 18.89 15.88 -7.34
N HIS A 71 18.33 16.19 -6.18
CA HIS A 71 17.48 17.38 -6.02
C HIS A 71 18.12 18.55 -5.27
N GLU A 72 19.05 18.29 -4.35
CA GLU A 72 19.66 19.31 -3.48
C GLU A 72 21.19 19.28 -3.53
N GLY A 73 21.78 18.19 -4.03
CA GLY A 73 23.22 18.01 -4.02
C GLY A 73 23.98 19.07 -4.82
N SER A 74 25.17 19.40 -4.35
CA SER A 74 26.08 20.35 -4.97
C SER A 74 26.61 19.84 -6.31
N SER A 75 27.25 20.71 -7.10
CA SER A 75 27.91 20.34 -8.36
C SER A 75 28.96 19.23 -8.19
N GLU A 76 29.64 19.19 -7.04
CA GLU A 76 30.65 18.17 -6.71
C GLU A 76 30.02 16.82 -6.36
N GLU A 77 28.80 16.83 -5.83
CA GLU A 77 28.06 15.62 -5.43
C GLU A 77 27.31 14.98 -6.61
N LYS A 78 26.85 15.78 -7.59
CA LYS A 78 26.10 15.27 -8.76
C LYS A 78 26.76 14.09 -9.47
N PRO A 79 28.09 14.06 -9.71
CA PRO A 79 28.77 12.93 -10.33
C PRO A 79 28.60 11.60 -9.59
N PHE A 80 28.37 11.63 -8.27
CA PHE A 80 28.17 10.44 -7.44
C PHE A 80 26.76 9.86 -7.53
N PHE A 81 25.82 10.55 -8.19
CA PHE A 81 24.43 10.09 -8.32
C PHE A 81 24.33 8.70 -8.95
N GLU A 82 25.02 8.46 -10.07
CA GLU A 82 24.95 7.17 -10.76
C GLU A 82 25.60 6.05 -9.93
N LYS A 83 26.64 6.36 -9.14
CA LYS A 83 27.25 5.40 -8.19
C LYS A 83 26.27 4.99 -7.09
N TRP A 84 25.60 5.96 -6.46
CA TRP A 84 24.59 5.68 -5.43
C TRP A 84 23.35 4.98 -5.98
N LYS A 85 22.96 5.30 -7.20
CA LYS A 85 21.88 4.61 -7.92
C LYS A 85 22.24 3.15 -8.22
N ALA A 86 23.47 2.87 -8.65
CA ALA A 86 23.95 1.51 -8.86
C ALA A 86 23.96 0.70 -7.54
N ILE A 87 24.43 1.29 -6.44
CA ILE A 87 24.37 0.68 -5.10
C ILE A 87 22.92 0.32 -4.72
N ALA A 88 21.99 1.26 -4.90
CA ALA A 88 20.58 1.03 -4.60
C ALA A 88 19.96 -0.08 -5.47
N GLN A 89 20.35 -0.15 -6.74
CA GLN A 89 19.93 -1.19 -7.68
C GLN A 89 20.47 -2.56 -7.30
N GLU A 90 21.77 -2.66 -6.99
CA GLU A 90 22.41 -3.91 -6.56
C GLU A 90 21.74 -4.48 -5.31
N ASN A 91 21.53 -3.63 -4.30
CA ASN A 91 20.85 -4.02 -3.07
C ASN A 91 19.42 -4.53 -3.31
N SER A 92 18.75 -4.07 -4.38
CA SER A 92 17.40 -4.51 -4.73
C SER A 92 17.34 -5.79 -5.56
N LYS A 93 18.46 -6.30 -6.10
CA LYS A 93 18.47 -7.53 -6.90
C LYS A 93 17.92 -8.75 -6.15
N PRO A 94 18.33 -9.05 -4.91
CA PRO A 94 17.78 -10.18 -4.17
C PRO A 94 16.26 -10.07 -3.94
N LEU A 95 15.77 -8.84 -3.72
CA LEU A 95 14.34 -8.57 -3.58
C LEU A 95 13.61 -8.84 -4.91
N MET A 96 14.16 -8.37 -6.02
CA MET A 96 13.58 -8.61 -7.35
C MET A 96 13.58 -10.10 -7.72
N GLU A 97 14.63 -10.84 -7.38
CA GLU A 97 14.70 -12.28 -7.59
C GLU A 97 13.68 -13.03 -6.74
N HIS A 98 13.51 -12.65 -5.48
CA HIS A 98 12.46 -13.20 -4.62
C HIS A 98 11.06 -12.89 -5.16
N TYR A 99 10.80 -11.65 -5.61
CA TYR A 99 9.53 -11.30 -6.27
C TYR A 99 9.28 -12.12 -7.54
N LYS A 100 10.31 -12.53 -8.28
CA LYS A 100 10.12 -13.40 -9.45
C LYS A 100 9.72 -14.84 -9.06
N LYS A 101 10.12 -15.29 -7.88
CA LYS A 101 9.73 -16.62 -7.37
C LYS A 101 8.28 -16.67 -6.93
N ASN A 102 7.68 -15.52 -6.55
CA ASN A 102 6.31 -15.42 -6.06
C ASN A 102 6.04 -16.31 -4.82
N GLU A 103 7.07 -16.58 -4.03
CA GLU A 103 6.96 -17.35 -2.78
C GLU A 103 6.67 -16.40 -1.61
N PRO A 104 5.88 -16.81 -0.60
CA PRO A 104 5.71 -16.03 0.63
C PRO A 104 7.04 -15.79 1.34
N THR A 105 7.26 -14.56 1.84
CA THR A 105 8.36 -14.28 2.78
C THR A 105 8.16 -15.02 4.10
N GLU A 106 9.20 -15.20 4.91
CA GLU A 106 9.09 -15.82 6.25
C GLU A 106 8.03 -15.17 7.15
N ILE A 107 7.81 -13.86 7.01
CA ILE A 107 6.77 -13.13 7.76
C ILE A 107 5.36 -13.45 7.23
N GLN A 108 5.24 -13.77 5.94
CA GLN A 108 3.97 -14.11 5.29
C GLN A 108 3.61 -15.59 5.46
N LYS A 109 4.59 -16.47 5.67
CA LYS A 109 4.35 -17.88 5.99
C LYS A 109 3.44 -18.00 7.22
N GLY A 110 2.36 -18.78 7.10
CA GLY A 110 1.37 -18.98 8.16
C GLY A 110 0.28 -17.89 8.25
N ILE A 111 0.38 -16.80 7.48
CA ILE A 111 -0.66 -15.76 7.35
C ILE A 111 -1.57 -16.02 6.13
N GLU A 112 -1.32 -17.11 5.41
CA GLU A 112 -2.04 -17.49 4.20
C GLU A 112 -3.53 -17.67 4.47
N LEU A 113 -4.35 -17.11 3.57
CA LEU A 113 -5.79 -17.23 3.59
C LEU A 113 -6.23 -17.87 2.29
N ASP A 114 -7.12 -18.86 2.39
CA ASP A 114 -7.87 -19.34 1.22
C ASP A 114 -9.09 -18.42 1.02
N LEU A 115 -9.35 -18.04 -0.24
CA LEU A 115 -10.52 -17.24 -0.57
C LEU A 115 -11.81 -17.98 -0.22
N ALA A 116 -11.85 -19.30 -0.37
CA ALA A 116 -13.02 -20.09 0.00
C ALA A 116 -13.33 -19.98 1.51
N ASP A 117 -12.31 -20.01 2.35
CA ASP A 117 -12.45 -19.81 3.79
C ASP A 117 -12.91 -18.39 4.13
N VAL A 118 -12.40 -17.38 3.42
CA VAL A 118 -12.83 -15.98 3.59
C VAL A 118 -14.31 -15.83 3.23
N VAL A 119 -14.74 -16.39 2.10
CA VAL A 119 -16.14 -16.37 1.64
C VAL A 119 -17.04 -17.10 2.64
N LYS A 120 -16.65 -18.29 3.09
CA LYS A 120 -17.38 -19.05 4.10
C LYS A 120 -17.51 -18.26 5.41
N LYS A 121 -16.43 -17.60 5.85
CA LYS A 121 -16.46 -16.76 7.06
C LYS A 121 -17.38 -15.56 6.88
N ARG A 122 -17.34 -14.87 5.73
CA ARG A 122 -18.25 -13.77 5.39
C ARG A 122 -19.71 -14.20 5.48
N ASP A 123 -20.05 -15.32 4.85
CA ASP A 123 -21.43 -15.78 4.76
C ASP A 123 -22.00 -16.25 6.11
N ALA A 124 -21.12 -16.71 7.01
CA ALA A 124 -21.46 -17.08 8.38
C ALA A 124 -21.61 -15.88 9.34
N LEU A 125 -21.13 -14.68 8.97
CA LEU A 125 -21.26 -13.50 9.82
C LEU A 125 -22.68 -12.90 9.75
N PRO A 126 -23.19 -12.34 10.86
CA PRO A 126 -24.38 -11.52 10.81
C PRO A 126 -24.13 -10.28 9.94
N LEU A 127 -25.21 -9.67 9.44
CA LEU A 127 -25.13 -8.39 8.77
C LEU A 127 -24.51 -7.35 9.71
N GLY A 128 -23.58 -6.54 9.19
CA GLY A 128 -22.83 -5.58 9.98
C GLY A 128 -21.48 -5.22 9.36
N MET A 129 -20.71 -4.40 10.06
CA MET A 129 -19.42 -3.86 9.59
C MET A 129 -18.39 -4.93 9.22
N ASP A 130 -18.30 -6.00 10.00
CA ASP A 130 -17.34 -7.08 9.75
C ASP A 130 -17.65 -7.81 8.45
N ARG A 131 -18.93 -8.15 8.24
CA ARG A 131 -19.40 -8.81 7.01
C ARG A 131 -19.26 -7.89 5.82
N LEU A 132 -19.62 -6.61 5.96
CA LEU A 132 -19.46 -5.61 4.91
C LEU A 132 -17.99 -5.46 4.49
N LEU A 133 -17.06 -5.42 5.45
CA LEU A 133 -15.63 -5.39 5.17
C LEU A 133 -15.22 -6.60 4.32
N LEU A 134 -15.58 -7.82 4.72
CA LEU A 134 -15.27 -9.00 3.90
C LEU A 134 -15.99 -8.97 2.54
N GLY A 135 -17.22 -8.46 2.46
CA GLY A 135 -17.98 -8.27 1.23
C GLY A 135 -17.22 -7.40 0.22
N PHE A 136 -16.72 -6.24 0.64
CA PHE A 136 -15.91 -5.36 -0.22
C PHE A 136 -14.57 -5.97 -0.68
N TYR A 137 -14.09 -7.04 -0.03
CA TYR A 137 -12.86 -7.74 -0.41
C TYR A 137 -13.09 -9.08 -1.12
N THR A 138 -14.34 -9.51 -1.27
CA THR A 138 -14.72 -10.79 -1.88
C THR A 138 -15.68 -10.67 -3.06
N TYR A 139 -16.51 -9.61 -3.11
CA TYR A 139 -17.43 -9.37 -4.24
C TYR A 139 -16.84 -8.44 -5.31
N ILE A 140 -15.81 -7.67 -4.99
CA ILE A 140 -15.14 -6.76 -5.92
C ILE A 140 -13.61 -6.91 -5.79
N PRO A 141 -12.83 -6.50 -6.82
CA PRO A 141 -11.37 -6.61 -6.78
C PRO A 141 -10.79 -5.94 -5.53
N ALA A 142 -9.94 -6.68 -4.81
CA ALA A 142 -9.36 -6.25 -3.54
C ALA A 142 -8.44 -5.02 -3.71
N MET A 143 -8.91 -3.86 -3.23
CA MET A 143 -8.15 -2.61 -3.26
C MET A 143 -7.21 -2.46 -2.05
N ARG A 144 -6.10 -1.70 -2.22
CA ARG A 144 -5.03 -1.62 -1.22
C ARG A 144 -5.37 -0.59 -0.13
N ALA A 145 -6.19 -1.02 0.83
CA ALA A 145 -6.65 -0.14 1.91
C ALA A 145 -7.26 1.17 1.39
N ASP A 146 -7.75 1.19 0.14
CA ASP A 146 -8.22 2.40 -0.54
C ASP A 146 -9.69 2.70 -0.21
N TYR A 147 -10.38 1.86 0.57
CA TYR A 147 -11.74 2.15 1.03
C TYR A 147 -11.81 3.15 2.20
N PHE A 148 -10.67 3.61 2.72
CA PHE A 148 -10.63 4.67 3.73
C PHE A 148 -11.34 5.93 3.23
N ALA A 149 -12.02 6.63 4.14
CA ALA A 149 -12.76 7.86 3.85
C ALA A 149 -13.67 7.81 2.60
N THR A 150 -14.18 6.63 2.23
CA THR A 150 -15.11 6.49 1.10
C THR A 150 -16.47 7.05 1.49
N ARG A 151 -16.85 8.19 0.91
CA ARG A 151 -18.14 8.84 1.18
C ARG A 151 -19.29 8.10 0.49
N ILE A 152 -20.45 8.06 1.12
CA ILE A 152 -21.69 7.57 0.54
C ILE A 152 -22.47 8.79 0.05
N VAL A 153 -22.62 8.91 -1.25
CA VAL A 153 -23.29 10.05 -1.91
C VAL A 153 -24.76 9.69 -2.09
N LYS A 154 -25.64 10.50 -1.51
CA LYS A 154 -27.09 10.30 -1.62
C LYS A 154 -27.59 10.70 -3.00
N GLU A 155 -28.74 10.17 -3.38
CA GLU A 155 -29.40 10.55 -4.62
C GLU A 155 -29.64 12.07 -4.66
N GLY A 156 -29.27 12.71 -5.78
CA GLY A 156 -29.35 14.16 -5.96
C GLY A 156 -28.18 14.98 -5.37
N GLU A 157 -27.28 14.39 -4.60
CA GLU A 157 -26.05 15.08 -4.16
C GLU A 157 -25.03 15.19 -5.30
N LYS A 158 -24.28 16.31 -5.33
CA LYS A 158 -23.18 16.52 -6.28
C LYS A 158 -22.04 15.53 -6.00
N GLU A 159 -21.45 14.99 -7.07
CA GLU A 159 -20.25 14.17 -6.97
C GLU A 159 -19.08 14.91 -6.29
N PRO A 160 -18.39 14.30 -5.32
CA PRO A 160 -17.21 14.87 -4.71
C PRO A 160 -16.07 15.07 -5.73
N GLU A 161 -15.47 16.26 -5.74
CA GLU A 161 -14.33 16.57 -6.60
C GLU A 161 -13.06 15.82 -6.17
N GLU A 162 -12.97 15.48 -4.88
CA GLU A 162 -11.85 14.75 -4.28
C GLU A 162 -12.33 13.64 -3.33
N GLY A 163 -11.44 12.71 -3.00
CA GLY A 163 -11.72 11.58 -2.12
C GLY A 163 -12.55 10.47 -2.76
N ASN A 164 -12.55 9.29 -2.15
CA ASN A 164 -13.26 8.13 -2.66
C ASN A 164 -14.76 8.25 -2.35
N TYR A 165 -15.63 7.73 -3.22
CA TYR A 165 -17.06 7.79 -2.99
C TYR A 165 -17.82 6.61 -3.61
N ILE A 166 -19.01 6.35 -3.08
CA ILE A 166 -20.02 5.46 -3.64
C ILE A 166 -21.21 6.31 -4.06
N GLN A 167 -21.69 6.13 -5.28
CA GLN A 167 -22.90 6.76 -5.78
C GLN A 167 -23.77 5.71 -6.46
N GLY A 168 -24.98 5.51 -5.94
CA GLY A 168 -25.84 4.39 -6.35
C GLY A 168 -25.11 3.06 -6.20
N SER A 169 -25.00 2.31 -7.29
CA SER A 169 -24.32 1.01 -7.35
C SER A 169 -22.88 1.07 -7.86
N VAL A 170 -22.23 2.25 -7.84
CA VAL A 170 -20.86 2.40 -8.34
C VAL A 170 -19.95 2.90 -7.23
N LEU A 171 -18.82 2.22 -7.04
CA LEU A 171 -17.70 2.66 -6.23
C LEU A 171 -16.69 3.40 -7.11
N ILE A 172 -16.27 4.58 -6.67
CA ILE A 172 -15.31 5.45 -7.35
C ILE A 172 -14.11 5.66 -6.43
N ILE A 173 -12.96 5.14 -6.85
CA ILE A 173 -11.67 5.30 -6.16
C ILE A 173 -10.83 6.31 -6.94
N GLN A 174 -10.55 7.45 -6.30
CA GLN A 174 -9.78 8.56 -6.88
C GLN A 174 -8.74 9.14 -5.92
N ASP A 175 -8.66 8.66 -4.68
CA ASP A 175 -7.54 8.87 -3.77
C ASP A 175 -6.73 7.58 -3.62
N TYR A 176 -5.77 7.41 -4.54
CA TYR A 176 -4.81 6.32 -4.53
C TYR A 176 -3.48 6.71 -5.21
N LYS A 177 -2.41 5.98 -4.87
CA LYS A 177 -1.01 6.35 -5.17
C LYS A 177 -0.73 6.60 -6.66
N THR A 178 -1.44 5.92 -7.56
CA THR A 178 -1.17 5.90 -9.00
C THR A 178 -2.26 6.57 -9.84
N LYS A 179 -3.17 7.36 -9.22
CA LYS A 179 -4.24 8.11 -9.90
C LYS A 179 -3.74 8.92 -11.10
N ARG A 180 -2.57 9.56 -10.99
CA ARG A 180 -1.97 10.35 -12.09
C ARG A 180 -1.78 9.55 -13.39
N HIS A 181 -1.61 8.23 -13.28
CA HIS A 181 -1.38 7.37 -14.44
C HIS A 181 -2.65 6.62 -14.88
N TYR A 182 -3.52 6.23 -13.93
CA TYR A 182 -4.67 5.36 -14.22
C TYR A 182 -6.05 6.05 -14.11
N GLY A 183 -6.12 7.34 -13.76
CA GLY A 183 -7.39 8.08 -13.64
C GLY A 183 -8.21 7.68 -12.41
N ALA A 184 -9.53 7.87 -12.45
CA ALA A 184 -10.41 7.34 -11.39
C ALA A 184 -10.80 5.89 -11.72
N ILE A 185 -10.79 5.01 -10.72
CA ILE A 185 -11.23 3.63 -10.88
C ILE A 185 -12.72 3.57 -10.54
N ARG A 186 -13.53 3.12 -11.49
CA ARG A 186 -14.98 2.95 -11.32
C ARG A 186 -15.29 1.46 -11.27
N THR A 187 -15.89 1.00 -10.18
CA THR A 187 -16.20 -0.40 -9.93
C THR A 187 -17.69 -0.56 -9.66
N PRO A 188 -18.45 -1.25 -10.53
CA PRO A 188 -19.83 -1.63 -10.23
C PRO A 188 -19.87 -2.49 -8.96
N ILE A 189 -20.78 -2.17 -8.05
CA ILE A 189 -21.06 -2.91 -6.83
C ILE A 189 -22.11 -3.96 -7.18
N PRO A 190 -21.80 -5.27 -7.08
CA PRO A 190 -22.78 -6.32 -7.33
C PRO A 190 -23.97 -6.25 -6.39
N GLU A 191 -25.15 -6.65 -6.85
CA GLU A 191 -26.40 -6.62 -6.07
C GLU A 191 -26.29 -7.27 -4.68
N PRO A 192 -25.61 -8.42 -4.49
CA PRO A 192 -25.43 -8.99 -3.15
C PRO A 192 -24.67 -8.05 -2.19
N LEU A 193 -23.63 -7.37 -2.68
CA LEU A 193 -22.86 -6.42 -1.87
C LEU A 193 -23.65 -5.13 -1.62
N LEU A 194 -24.46 -4.70 -2.58
CA LEU A 194 -25.34 -3.54 -2.41
C LEU A 194 -26.36 -3.79 -1.30
N LYS A 195 -26.99 -4.99 -1.27
CA LYS A 195 -27.90 -5.39 -0.18
C LYS A 195 -27.22 -5.39 1.18
N GLU A 196 -25.98 -5.87 1.26
CA GLU A 196 -25.21 -5.82 2.51
C GLU A 196 -24.91 -4.38 2.94
N LEU A 197 -24.59 -3.49 1.99
CA LEU A 197 -24.37 -2.07 2.25
C LEU A 197 -25.64 -1.39 2.76
N GLU A 198 -26.77 -1.58 2.08
CA GLU A 198 -28.07 -1.00 2.45
C GLU A 198 -28.52 -1.48 3.84
N ALA A 199 -28.41 -2.78 4.11
CA ALA A 199 -28.74 -3.33 5.42
C ALA A 199 -27.82 -2.74 6.51
N SER A 200 -26.53 -2.60 6.23
CA SER A 200 -25.59 -1.97 7.14
C SER A 200 -25.88 -0.48 7.38
N LEU A 201 -26.37 0.25 6.39
CA LEU A 201 -26.74 1.66 6.53
C LEU A 201 -28.05 1.85 7.28
N LYS A 202 -28.98 0.91 7.14
CA LYS A 202 -30.22 0.89 7.90
C LYS A 202 -29.97 0.69 9.40
N ASP A 203 -29.04 -0.20 9.75
CA ASP A 203 -28.67 -0.49 11.13
C ASP A 203 -27.78 0.61 11.75
N CYS A 204 -26.81 1.11 10.97
CA CYS A 204 -25.88 2.15 11.40
C CYS A 204 -25.80 3.27 10.34
N PRO A 205 -26.71 4.26 10.39
CA PRO A 205 -26.70 5.40 9.47
C PRO A 205 -25.40 6.20 9.57
N ARG A 206 -24.77 6.45 8.43
CA ARG A 206 -23.45 7.12 8.34
C ARG A 206 -23.20 7.67 6.94
N ASP A 207 -22.32 8.67 6.85
CA ASP A 207 -21.95 9.30 5.58
C ASP A 207 -20.72 8.68 4.91
N TYR A 208 -20.00 7.81 5.62
CA TYR A 208 -18.81 7.11 5.10
C TYR A 208 -18.98 5.61 5.19
N LEU A 209 -18.43 4.88 4.22
CA LEU A 209 -18.50 3.42 4.13
C LEU A 209 -18.07 2.75 5.43
N PHE A 210 -16.93 3.20 5.98
CA PHE A 210 -16.41 2.81 7.29
C PHE A 210 -16.11 4.06 8.11
N VAL A 211 -16.58 4.07 9.36
CA VAL A 211 -16.50 5.21 10.29
C VAL A 211 -15.77 4.83 11.56
N LYS A 212 -15.23 5.83 12.25
CA LYS A 212 -14.67 5.68 13.60
C LYS A 212 -15.73 5.20 14.59
N ARG A 213 -15.32 4.89 15.83
CA ARG A 213 -16.21 4.46 16.91
C ARG A 213 -17.33 5.46 17.24
N ASP A 214 -17.13 6.74 16.94
CA ASP A 214 -18.15 7.78 17.08
C ASP A 214 -19.29 7.69 16.04
N GLY A 215 -19.14 6.84 15.03
CA GLY A 215 -20.13 6.60 13.98
C GLY A 215 -20.22 7.69 12.91
N LYS A 216 -19.44 8.76 13.00
CA LYS A 216 -19.62 9.98 12.18
C LYS A 216 -18.40 10.35 11.37
N GLU A 217 -17.20 10.11 11.91
CA GLU A 217 -15.98 10.53 11.24
C GLU A 217 -15.40 9.44 10.34
N ALA A 218 -14.87 9.87 9.19
CA ALA A 218 -14.07 9.03 8.32
C ALA A 218 -12.77 8.59 9.01
N MET A 219 -12.36 7.34 8.77
CA MET A 219 -11.01 6.90 9.13
C MET A 219 -9.98 7.43 8.12
N SER A 220 -8.84 7.91 8.61
CA SER A 220 -7.65 8.07 7.77
C SER A 220 -7.18 6.70 7.23
N ARG A 221 -6.36 6.70 6.18
CA ARG A 221 -5.82 5.46 5.59
C ARG A 221 -5.10 4.57 6.62
N ALA A 222 -4.37 5.18 7.57
CA ALA A 222 -3.67 4.46 8.63
C ALA A 222 -4.64 3.86 9.65
N GLU A 223 -5.64 4.63 10.09
CA GLU A 223 -6.68 4.17 11.01
C GLU A 223 -7.52 3.04 10.40
N PHE A 224 -7.93 3.18 9.13
CA PHE A 224 -8.65 2.14 8.40
C PHE A 224 -7.84 0.85 8.33
N SER A 225 -6.56 0.94 7.94
CA SER A 225 -5.66 -0.21 7.87
C SER A 225 -5.52 -0.91 9.23
N ALA A 226 -5.34 -0.14 10.31
CA ALA A 226 -5.23 -0.69 11.65
C ALA A 226 -6.54 -1.32 12.13
N TRP A 227 -7.68 -0.67 11.89
CA TRP A 227 -8.99 -1.19 12.21
C TRP A 227 -9.28 -2.49 11.45
N ALA A 228 -9.14 -2.50 10.13
CA ALA A 228 -9.41 -3.67 9.31
C ALA A 228 -8.51 -4.86 9.70
N ASN A 229 -7.21 -4.63 9.93
CA ASN A 229 -6.30 -5.70 10.36
C ASN A 229 -6.69 -6.28 11.74
N ARG A 230 -7.20 -5.47 12.66
CA ARG A 230 -7.73 -5.97 13.96
C ARG A 230 -8.97 -6.82 13.75
N ILE A 231 -9.90 -6.39 12.90
CA ILE A 231 -11.09 -7.18 12.56
C ILE A 231 -10.68 -8.51 11.94
N LEU A 232 -9.82 -8.51 10.93
CA LEU A 232 -9.34 -9.72 10.28
C LEU A 232 -8.64 -10.67 11.26
N THR A 233 -7.75 -10.13 12.11
CA THR A 233 -7.05 -10.96 13.11
C THR A 233 -8.02 -11.62 14.10
N ARG A 234 -9.07 -10.91 14.51
CA ARG A 234 -10.13 -11.47 15.36
C ARG A 234 -10.95 -12.53 14.62
N LEU A 235 -11.33 -12.28 13.37
CA LEU A 235 -12.20 -13.19 12.61
C LEU A 235 -11.52 -14.51 12.26
N PHE A 236 -10.22 -14.49 11.96
CA PHE A 236 -9.45 -15.66 11.54
C PHE A 236 -8.57 -16.25 12.66
N GLU A 237 -8.61 -15.67 13.86
CA GLU A 237 -7.87 -16.11 15.05
C GLU A 237 -6.35 -16.27 14.82
N LYS A 238 -5.83 -15.54 13.84
CA LYS A 238 -4.43 -15.53 13.43
C LYS A 238 -4.08 -14.16 12.89
N ARG A 239 -2.81 -13.78 12.97
CA ARG A 239 -2.33 -12.48 12.47
C ARG A 239 -2.67 -12.33 11.00
N THR A 240 -3.66 -11.52 10.69
CA THR A 240 -4.20 -11.37 9.33
C THR A 240 -4.23 -9.90 8.95
N THR A 241 -3.83 -9.61 7.71
CA THR A 241 -3.77 -8.23 7.21
C THR A 241 -4.58 -8.07 5.93
N LEU A 242 -4.94 -6.82 5.60
CA LEU A 242 -5.51 -6.47 4.29
C LEU A 242 -4.63 -6.96 3.12
N THR A 243 -3.31 -7.02 3.32
CA THR A 243 -2.39 -7.57 2.31
C THR A 243 -2.58 -9.08 2.14
N ALA A 244 -2.75 -9.83 3.23
CA ALA A 244 -3.01 -11.27 3.18
C ALA A 244 -4.35 -11.57 2.48
N LEU A 245 -5.39 -10.80 2.82
CA LEU A 245 -6.69 -10.90 2.18
C LEU A 245 -6.60 -10.63 0.67
N ARG A 246 -5.81 -9.62 0.28
CA ARG A 246 -5.54 -9.32 -1.12
C ARG A 246 -4.79 -10.44 -1.86
N HIS A 247 -3.83 -11.09 -1.19
CA HIS A 247 -3.15 -12.27 -1.74
C HIS A 247 -4.13 -13.42 -1.97
N ALA A 248 -5.04 -13.68 -1.03
CA ALA A 248 -6.07 -14.71 -1.16
C ALA A 248 -6.97 -14.45 -2.38
N THR A 249 -7.53 -13.24 -2.47
CA THR A 249 -8.39 -12.84 -3.58
C THR A 249 -7.61 -12.94 -4.90
N SER A 250 -6.43 -12.33 -4.99
CA SER A 250 -5.62 -12.33 -6.23
C SER A 250 -5.18 -13.74 -6.63
N THR A 251 -4.78 -14.60 -5.70
CA THR A 251 -4.33 -15.95 -6.05
C THR A 251 -5.46 -16.79 -6.63
N SER A 252 -6.66 -16.74 -6.04
CA SER A 252 -7.85 -17.42 -6.58
C SER A 252 -8.29 -16.84 -7.92
N GLU A 253 -8.19 -15.54 -8.08
CA GLU A 253 -8.66 -14.79 -9.23
C GLU A 253 -7.75 -14.85 -10.45
N TRP A 254 -6.51 -15.33 -10.28
CA TRP A 254 -5.45 -15.33 -11.28
C TRP A 254 -5.04 -16.73 -11.76
N LYS A 255 -5.64 -17.79 -11.17
CA LYS A 255 -5.64 -19.12 -11.78
C LYS A 255 -6.33 -19.01 -13.15
N ASP A 256 -5.60 -19.38 -14.20
CA ASP A 256 -6.13 -19.59 -15.56
C ASP A 256 -6.64 -18.37 -16.34
N VAL A 257 -6.07 -17.18 -16.11
CA VAL A 257 -6.46 -15.96 -16.86
C VAL A 257 -5.45 -15.58 -17.96
N ASP A 258 -5.96 -15.27 -19.15
CA ASP A 258 -5.17 -14.76 -20.28
C ASP A 258 -4.60 -13.35 -20.03
N ILE A 259 -3.53 -13.00 -20.75
CA ILE A 259 -2.73 -11.77 -20.62
C ILE A 259 -3.59 -10.50 -20.77
N LYS A 260 -4.61 -10.51 -21.63
CA LYS A 260 -5.50 -9.35 -21.82
C LYS A 260 -6.33 -9.07 -20.55
N ALA A 261 -6.96 -10.12 -20.01
CA ALA A 261 -7.72 -10.03 -18.76
C ALA A 261 -6.82 -9.70 -17.55
N LYS A 262 -5.56 -10.17 -17.53
CA LYS A 262 -4.55 -9.77 -16.53
C LYS A 262 -4.25 -8.27 -16.57
N LYS A 263 -4.21 -7.64 -17.75
CA LYS A 263 -4.01 -6.19 -17.91
C LYS A 263 -5.21 -5.39 -17.40
N GLU A 264 -6.42 -5.76 -17.82
CA GLU A 264 -7.66 -5.10 -17.39
C GLU A 264 -7.84 -5.17 -15.87
N LYS A 265 -7.56 -6.35 -15.28
CA LYS A 265 -7.63 -6.57 -13.84
C LYS A 265 -6.54 -5.87 -13.03
N SER A 266 -5.35 -5.72 -13.61
CA SER A 266 -4.30 -4.92 -12.98
C SER A 266 -4.67 -3.44 -12.96
N ALA A 267 -5.22 -2.93 -14.06
CA ALA A 267 -5.72 -1.57 -14.16
C ALA A 267 -6.87 -1.31 -13.18
N SER A 268 -7.81 -2.26 -13.02
CA SER A 268 -8.91 -2.13 -12.05
C SER A 268 -8.43 -2.11 -10.59
N MET A 269 -7.24 -2.63 -10.31
CA MET A 269 -6.59 -2.53 -9.00
C MET A 269 -5.63 -1.32 -8.89
N GLY A 270 -5.47 -0.50 -9.93
CA GLY A 270 -4.52 0.62 -9.96
C GLY A 270 -3.04 0.20 -10.03
N HIS A 271 -2.76 -0.99 -10.56
CA HIS A 271 -1.44 -1.61 -10.62
C HIS A 271 -0.99 -1.92 -12.06
N SER A 272 0.32 -2.05 -12.27
CA SER A 272 0.85 -2.71 -13.45
C SER A 272 0.71 -4.24 -13.32
N VAL A 273 0.73 -4.98 -14.44
CA VAL A 273 0.65 -6.45 -14.42
C VAL A 273 1.73 -7.07 -13.55
N GLY A 274 2.97 -6.56 -13.62
CA GLY A 274 4.07 -7.03 -12.76
C GLY A 274 3.81 -6.82 -11.27
N MET A 275 3.19 -5.69 -10.90
CA MET A 275 2.80 -5.43 -9.50
C MET A 275 1.67 -6.34 -9.04
N SER A 276 0.68 -6.61 -9.89
CA SER A 276 -0.42 -7.52 -9.57
C SER A 276 0.06 -8.96 -9.45
N MET A 277 0.98 -9.39 -10.32
CA MET A 277 1.56 -10.73 -10.29
C MET A 277 2.40 -11.00 -9.03
N ALA A 278 2.99 -9.97 -8.41
CA ALA A 278 3.67 -10.10 -7.13
C ALA A 278 2.70 -10.45 -5.97
N TYR A 279 1.39 -10.33 -6.18
CA TYR A 279 0.36 -10.75 -5.22
C TYR A 279 -0.16 -12.19 -5.45
N VAL A 280 0.26 -12.86 -6.52
CA VAL A 280 -0.14 -14.24 -6.81
C VAL A 280 0.92 -15.17 -6.23
N TRP A 281 0.60 -15.85 -5.13
CA TRP A 281 1.50 -16.87 -4.60
C TRP A 281 1.46 -18.13 -5.47
N LYS A 282 2.63 -18.73 -5.69
CA LYS A 282 2.77 -20.02 -6.35
C LYS A 282 2.68 -21.17 -5.37
#